data_AF-A0A973G5M3-F1
#
_entry.id   AF-A0A973G5M3-F1
#
_cell.length_a   1.000
_cell.length_b   1.000
_cell.length_c   1.000
_cell.angle_alpha   90.00
_cell.angle_beta   90.00
_cell.angle_gamma   90.00
#
_symmetry.space_group_name_H-M   'P 1'
#
loop_
_entity.id
_entity.type
_entity.pdbx_description
1 polymer ?
#
loop_
_entity_poly.entity_id
_entity_poly.type
_entity_poly.pdbx_seq_one_letter_code
_entity_poly.pdbx_strand_id
1 'polypeptide(L)'
;MNFIVAQEERFWRVIRLKPFRRTTGVYFDIVPMEFLPRIDGVDRVIHEHGAVSPGPVGEVTRTWYYHPHQEDNLLVLLGQRTAEIYSTEYMRVETFVVTPERVTR
;
A
#
# COMPACT_ATOMS: atom_id res chain seq x y z
N MET A 1 -7.87 20.40 0.06
CA MET A 1 -7.95 19.65 -1.22
C MET A 1 -8.01 18.17 -0.87
N ASN A 2 -8.95 17.41 -1.43
CA ASN A 2 -9.08 15.99 -1.14
C ASN A 2 -8.09 15.19 -2.02
N PHE A 3 -7.13 14.51 -1.40
CA PHE A 3 -6.16 13.63 -2.09
C PHE A 3 -6.59 12.17 -2.09
N ILE A 4 -7.71 11.83 -1.44
CA ILE A 4 -8.30 10.49 -1.49
C ILE A 4 -9.00 10.34 -2.84
N VAL A 5 -8.54 9.39 -3.65
CA VAL A 5 -9.10 9.14 -5.00
C VAL A 5 -10.15 8.03 -4.99
N ALA A 6 -10.05 7.11 -4.03
CA ALA A 6 -11.00 6.04 -3.79
C ALA A 6 -10.87 5.58 -2.34
N GLN A 7 -11.98 5.17 -1.71
CA GLN A 7 -11.97 4.60 -0.37
C GLN A 7 -13.20 3.74 -0.13
N GLU A 8 -13.07 2.83 0.83
CA GLU A 8 -14.17 2.17 1.54
C GLU A 8 -13.91 2.38 3.04
N GLU A 9 -14.87 3.01 3.71
CA GLU A 9 -14.71 3.47 5.09
C GLU A 9 -14.26 2.30 6.00
N ARG A 10 -13.27 2.55 6.85
CA ARG A 10 -12.71 1.54 7.78
C ARG A 10 -12.14 0.28 7.10
N PHE A 11 -11.88 0.30 5.79
CA PHE A 11 -11.25 -0.82 5.09
C PHE A 11 -9.99 -0.39 4.32
N TRP A 12 -10.13 0.49 3.33
CA TRP A 12 -9.00 0.90 2.51
C TRP A 12 -9.19 2.30 1.94
N ARG A 13 -8.08 2.93 1.59
CA ARG A 13 -8.05 4.21 0.89
C ARG A 13 -6.88 4.24 -0.07
N VAL A 14 -7.11 4.84 -1.24
CA VAL A 14 -6.06 5.18 -2.19
C VAL A 14 -5.84 6.68 -2.10
N ILE A 15 -4.63 7.06 -1.68
CA ILE A 15 -4.23 8.45 -1.50
C ILE A 15 -3.27 8.83 -2.62
N ARG A 16 -3.60 9.88 -3.38
CA ARG A 16 -2.75 10.41 -4.44
C ARG A 16 -1.62 11.24 -3.84
N LEU A 17 -0.40 11.08 -4.36
CA LEU A 17 0.71 11.98 -4.04
C LEU A 17 0.43 13.40 -4.56
N LYS A 18 1.01 14.40 -3.89
CA LYS A 18 0.89 15.81 -4.27
C LYS A 18 1.90 16.16 -5.36
N PRO A 19 1.47 16.50 -6.60
CA PRO A 19 2.40 16.99 -7.60
C PRO A 19 3.06 18.28 -7.13
N PHE A 20 4.39 18.33 -7.17
CA PHE A 20 5.14 19.52 -6.75
C PHE A 20 5.94 20.12 -7.91
N ARG A 21 6.79 19.32 -8.56
CA ARG A 21 7.59 19.77 -9.71
C ARG A 21 7.67 18.71 -10.78
N ARG A 22 7.62 19.14 -12.04
CA ARG A 22 7.86 18.32 -13.22
C ARG A 22 8.93 18.98 -14.08
N THR A 23 9.91 18.21 -14.53
CA THR A 23 10.84 18.59 -15.60
C THR A 23 10.97 17.42 -16.57
N THR A 24 11.60 17.62 -17.72
CA THR A 24 11.87 16.54 -18.67
C THR A 24 12.56 15.37 -17.96
N GLY A 25 11.88 14.22 -17.89
CA GLY A 25 12.39 13.00 -17.24
C GLY A 25 12.36 12.99 -15.70
N VAL A 26 11.78 13.99 -15.03
CA VAL A 26 11.76 14.04 -13.55
C VAL A 26 10.38 14.40 -13.01
N TYR A 27 9.89 13.52 -12.13
CA TYR A 27 8.63 13.67 -11.42
C TYR A 27 8.94 13.86 -9.93
N PHE A 28 8.66 15.04 -9.40
CA PHE A 28 8.76 15.32 -7.97
C PHE A 28 7.38 15.45 -7.34
N ASP A 29 7.05 14.49 -6.49
CA ASP A 29 5.79 14.40 -5.75
C ASP A 29 6.05 14.44 -4.24
N ILE A 30 5.10 15.01 -3.50
CA ILE A 30 5.12 15.08 -2.05
C ILE A 30 4.15 14.03 -1.49
N VAL A 31 4.62 13.24 -0.52
CA VAL A 31 3.75 12.37 0.27
C VAL A 31 2.85 13.24 1.15
N PRO A 32 1.51 13.11 1.07
CA PRO A 32 0.60 13.94 1.83
C PRO A 32 0.53 13.46 3.29
N MET A 33 1.48 13.94 4.10
CA MET A 33 1.69 13.53 5.48
C MET A 33 0.46 13.75 6.38
N GLU A 34 -0.48 14.62 6.00
CA GLU A 34 -1.73 14.81 6.74
C GLU A 34 -2.60 13.54 6.83
N PHE A 35 -2.39 12.56 5.94
CA PHE A 35 -3.06 11.26 6.00
C PHE A 35 -2.28 10.23 6.83
N LEU A 36 -1.06 10.55 7.29
CA LEU A 36 -0.17 9.69 8.05
C LEU A 36 0.11 10.32 9.44
N PRO A 37 -0.91 10.47 10.31
CA PRO A 37 -0.83 11.31 11.50
C PRO A 37 0.20 10.83 12.54
N ARG A 38 0.51 9.54 12.56
CA ARG A 38 1.56 8.95 13.39
C ARG A 38 2.31 7.88 12.58
N ILE A 39 3.63 8.02 12.53
CA ILE A 39 4.53 7.07 11.88
C ILE A 39 5.48 6.57 12.95
N ASP A 40 5.28 5.32 13.40
CA ASP A 40 6.16 4.68 14.38
C ASP A 40 7.41 4.05 13.72
N GLY A 41 7.39 3.86 12.40
CA GLY A 41 8.51 3.32 11.64
C GLY A 41 8.37 3.52 10.12
N VAL A 42 9.50 3.49 9.42
CA VAL A 42 9.57 3.50 7.94
C VAL A 42 10.55 2.42 7.51
N ASP A 43 10.02 1.37 6.87
CA ASP A 43 10.81 0.22 6.48
C ASP A 43 11.10 0.22 4.98
N ARG A 44 12.35 -0.09 4.61
CA ARG A 44 12.69 -0.42 3.23
C ARG A 44 12.49 -1.91 3.00
N VAL A 45 11.50 -2.25 2.20
CA VAL A 45 11.22 -3.64 1.80
C VAL A 45 11.66 -3.87 0.36
N ILE A 46 12.49 -4.90 0.14
CA ILE A 46 12.94 -5.34 -1.19
C ILE A 46 12.43 -6.76 -1.40
N HIS A 47 11.58 -6.95 -2.40
CA HIS A 47 11.12 -8.27 -2.83
C HIS A 47 11.97 -8.71 -4.02
N GLU A 48 12.68 -9.83 -3.88
CA GLU A 48 13.32 -10.47 -5.02
C GLU A 48 12.30 -11.33 -5.79
N HIS A 49 12.29 -11.21 -7.12
CA HIS A 49 11.45 -12.04 -7.99
C HIS A 49 9.94 -12.02 -7.61
N GLY A 50 9.26 -13.16 -7.60
CA GLY A 50 7.85 -13.26 -7.20
C GLY A 50 7.67 -13.43 -5.68
N ALA A 51 8.56 -12.87 -4.84
CA ALA A 51 8.56 -13.12 -3.41
C ALA A 51 7.21 -12.77 -2.74
N VAL A 52 6.67 -13.76 -2.03
CA VAL A 52 5.45 -13.63 -1.23
C VAL A 52 5.84 -13.29 0.21
N SER A 53 5.16 -12.31 0.79
CA SER A 53 5.28 -11.96 2.21
C SER A 53 3.87 -11.79 2.79
N PRO A 54 3.54 -12.44 3.92
CA PRO A 54 4.42 -13.32 4.70
C PRO A 54 4.71 -14.65 3.99
N GLY A 55 5.85 -15.26 4.32
CA GLY A 55 6.22 -16.57 3.82
C GLY A 55 5.41 -17.71 4.47
N PRO A 56 5.46 -18.92 3.90
CA PRO A 56 4.65 -20.06 4.36
C PRO A 56 4.93 -20.44 5.82
N VAL A 57 3.91 -20.96 6.50
CA VAL A 57 4.00 -21.43 7.90
C VAL A 57 3.41 -22.83 8.00
N GLY A 58 4.26 -23.81 8.33
CA GLY A 58 3.87 -25.22 8.38
C GLY A 58 3.35 -25.70 7.02
N GLU A 59 2.13 -26.24 7.00
CA GLU A 59 1.46 -26.71 5.78
C GLU A 59 0.71 -25.58 5.03
N VAL A 60 0.65 -24.36 5.59
CA VAL A 60 -0.04 -23.22 4.99
C VAL A 60 0.91 -22.47 4.05
N THR A 61 0.64 -22.55 2.75
CA THR A 61 1.48 -21.96 1.69
C THR A 61 1.23 -20.47 1.45
N ARG A 62 0.00 -20.00 1.69
CA ARG A 62 -0.45 -18.61 1.56
C ARG A 62 -0.94 -18.10 2.91
N THR A 63 -0.10 -17.32 3.54
CA THR A 63 -0.33 -16.81 4.90
C THR A 63 -0.71 -15.34 4.91
N TRP A 64 -1.30 -14.92 6.01
CA TRP A 64 -1.67 -13.54 6.28
C TRP A 64 -1.01 -13.11 7.60
N TYR A 65 -0.61 -11.85 7.70
CA TYR A 65 -0.24 -11.25 8.99
C TYR A 65 -1.22 -10.12 9.30
N TYR A 66 -1.42 -9.89 10.59
CA TYR A 66 -2.26 -8.82 11.11
C TYR A 66 -1.55 -8.25 12.34
N HIS A 67 -1.34 -6.93 12.34
CA HIS A 67 -0.78 -6.21 13.47
C HIS A 67 -1.93 -5.50 14.20
N PRO A 68 -2.32 -5.98 15.40
CA PRO A 68 -3.29 -5.27 16.20
C PRO A 68 -2.83 -3.83 16.44
N HIS A 69 -3.74 -2.87 16.27
CA HIS A 69 -3.49 -1.43 16.52
C HIS A 69 -2.52 -0.73 15.56
N GLN A 70 -2.21 -1.34 14.41
CA GLN A 70 -1.36 -0.73 13.38
C GLN A 70 -2.13 -0.55 12.08
N GLU A 71 -1.90 0.58 11.40
CA GLU A 71 -2.32 0.82 10.02
C GLU A 71 -1.09 0.81 9.11
N ASP A 72 -1.09 -0.05 8.09
CA ASP A 72 0.00 -0.12 7.12
C ASP A 72 -0.30 0.78 5.92
N ASN A 73 0.66 1.63 5.56
CA ASN A 73 0.60 2.48 4.37
C ASN A 73 1.67 2.03 3.37
N LEU A 74 1.23 1.69 2.16
CA LEU A 74 2.10 1.09 1.14
C LEU A 74 2.37 2.05 -0.02
N LEU A 75 3.65 2.25 -0.32
CA LEU A 75 4.12 2.97 -1.52
C LEU A 75 5.13 2.09 -2.27
N VAL A 76 4.89 1.87 -3.56
CA VAL A 76 5.83 1.13 -4.43
C VAL A 76 6.74 2.13 -5.11
N LEU A 77 8.05 2.03 -4.87
CA LEU A 77 9.06 2.89 -5.50
C LEU A 77 9.56 2.34 -6.84
N LEU A 78 9.50 1.03 -7.05
CA LEU A 78 9.94 0.36 -8.27
C LEU A 78 9.14 -0.93 -8.49
N GLY A 79 8.77 -1.19 -9.74
CA GLY A 79 8.12 -2.44 -10.15
C GLY A 79 6.64 -2.49 -9.79
N GLN A 80 6.18 -3.64 -9.32
CA GLN A 80 4.78 -3.90 -9.02
C GLN A 80 4.65 -4.70 -7.73
N ARG A 81 3.66 -4.37 -6.91
CA ARG A 81 3.22 -5.20 -5.79
C ARG A 81 1.74 -5.51 -5.91
N THR A 82 1.39 -6.79 -5.82
CA THR A 82 0.01 -7.20 -5.59
C THR A 82 -0.21 -7.32 -4.08
N ALA A 83 -1.17 -6.56 -3.55
CA ALA A 83 -1.55 -6.58 -2.15
C ALA A 83 -2.97 -7.10 -2.04
N GLU A 84 -3.17 -8.09 -1.19
CA GLU A 84 -4.48 -8.57 -0.81
C GLU A 84 -4.75 -8.08 0.61
N ILE A 85 -5.94 -7.54 0.85
CA ILE A 85 -6.40 -7.11 2.17
C ILE A 85 -7.74 -7.78 2.45
N TYR A 86 -7.90 -8.29 3.67
CA TYR A 86 -9.14 -8.90 4.12
C TYR A 86 -9.76 -8.04 5.21
N SER A 87 -11.06 -7.75 5.09
CA SER A 87 -11.81 -7.11 6.16
C SER A 87 -12.70 -8.12 6.87
N THR A 88 -12.61 -8.16 8.19
CA THR A 88 -13.53 -8.89 9.05
C THR A 88 -14.91 -8.24 9.13
N GLU A 89 -15.02 -6.95 8.81
CA GLU A 89 -16.30 -6.23 8.78
C GLU A 89 -17.06 -6.50 7.47
N TYR A 90 -16.35 -6.47 6.35
CA TYR A 90 -16.93 -6.70 5.02
C TYR A 90 -16.88 -8.17 4.58
N MET A 91 -16.17 -9.03 5.32
CA MET A 91 -16.02 -10.48 5.09
C MET A 91 -15.57 -10.82 3.67
N ARG A 92 -14.66 -10.01 3.10
CA ARG A 92 -14.14 -10.21 1.74
C ARG A 92 -12.69 -9.79 1.60
N VAL A 93 -12.04 -10.39 0.61
CA VAL A 93 -10.71 -10.00 0.14
C VAL A 93 -10.84 -8.94 -0.94
N GLU A 94 -10.06 -7.88 -0.83
CA GLU A 94 -9.79 -6.93 -1.91
C GLU A 94 -8.37 -7.13 -2.40
N THR A 95 -8.19 -7.09 -3.72
CA THR A 95 -6.89 -7.19 -4.36
C THR A 95 -6.54 -5.86 -4.99
N PHE A 96 -5.31 -5.41 -4.79
CA PHE A 96 -4.78 -4.21 -5.41
C PHE A 96 -3.47 -4.52 -6.11
N VAL A 97 -3.31 -4.00 -7.32
CA VAL A 97 -2.04 -3.92 -8.02
C VAL A 97 -1.50 -2.51 -7.86
N VAL A 98 -0.37 -2.39 -7.19
CA VAL A 98 0.29 -1.13 -6.87
C VAL A 98 1.59 -1.02 -7.65
N THR A 99 1.76 0.10 -8.34
CA THR A 99 2.97 0.49 -9.09
C THR A 99 3.35 1.92 -8.68
N PRO A 100 4.53 2.42 -9.07
CA PRO A 100 4.90 3.81 -8.79
C PRO A 100 3.91 4.83 -9.37
N GLU A 101 3.24 4.51 -10.48
CA GLU A 101 2.38 5.44 -11.21
C GLU A 101 0.89 5.31 -10.90
N ARG A 102 0.44 4.12 -10.47
CA ARG A 102 -0.99 3.85 -10.26
C ARG A 102 -1.27 2.75 -9.25
N VAL A 103 -2.49 2.78 -8.74
CA VAL A 103 -3.14 1.70 -8.00
C VAL A 103 -4.37 1.26 -8.77
N THR A 104 -4.52 -0.03 -9.05
CA THR A 104 -5.71 -0.62 -9.66
C THR A 104 -6.27 -1.71 -8.75
N ARG A 105 -7.59 -1.79 -8.68
CA ARG A 105 -8.35 -2.82 -7.96
C ARG A 105 -8.87 -3.85 -8.96
#